data_AF-A0A2J6QBS3-F1
#
_entry.id   AF-A0A2J6QBS3-F1
#
_cell.length_a   1.000
_cell.length_b   1.000
_cell.length_c   1.000
_cell.angle_alpha   90.00
_cell.angle_beta   90.00
_cell.angle_gamma   90.00
#
_symmetry.space_group_name_H-M   'P 1'
#
loop_
_entity.id
_entity.type
_entity.pdbx_description
1 polymer ?
#
loop_
_entity_poly.entity_id
_entity_poly.type
_entity_poly.pdbx_seq_one_letter_code
_entity_poly.pdbx_strand_id
1 'polypeptide(L)'
;MSAQNSAGIQTLLDAEREAQKIVQRAREYRTKRVKEARDEAKKEIEAYRKSKDEEFKKFEAEHTSGNKKAEEDANKDAETKIKEIKEAGKTGQDKVVENLLKAVFEITPVVPERIEKPK
;
A
#
# COMPACT_ATOMS: atom_id res chain seq x y z
N MET A 1 0.09 -18.49 -87.64
CA MET A 1 0.97 -18.52 -86.45
C MET A 1 0.72 -17.31 -85.52
N SER A 2 -0.54 -17.03 -85.13
CA SER A 2 -0.86 -15.91 -84.22
C SER A 2 -1.58 -16.35 -82.93
N ALA A 3 -2.39 -17.41 -82.99
CA ALA A 3 -3.13 -17.94 -81.84
C ALA A 3 -2.24 -18.56 -80.74
N GLN A 4 -1.06 -19.10 -81.10
CA GLN A 4 -0.09 -19.62 -80.11
C GLN A 4 0.59 -18.49 -79.31
N ASN A 5 0.77 -17.30 -79.90
CA ASN A 5 1.33 -16.15 -79.19
C ASN A 5 0.33 -15.55 -78.19
N SER A 6 -0.96 -15.50 -78.53
CA SER A 6 -1.99 -14.99 -77.61
C SER A 6 -2.23 -15.91 -76.41
N ALA A 7 -2.15 -17.23 -76.60
CA ALA A 7 -2.33 -18.20 -75.51
C ALA A 7 -1.20 -18.14 -74.48
N GLY A 8 0.07 -18.06 -74.93
CA GLY A 8 1.22 -17.94 -74.02
C GLY A 8 1.25 -16.64 -73.22
N ILE A 9 0.87 -15.52 -73.85
CA ILE A 9 0.75 -14.22 -73.15
C ILE A 9 -0.32 -14.30 -72.06
N GLN A 10 -1.47 -14.92 -72.33
CA GLN A 10 -2.54 -15.07 -71.34
C GLN A 10 -2.08 -15.88 -70.12
N THR A 11 -1.36 -16.98 -70.34
CA THR A 11 -0.79 -17.79 -69.25
C THR A 11 0.20 -16.99 -68.39
N LEU A 12 1.03 -16.15 -69.01
CA LEU A 12 1.97 -15.28 -68.28
C LEU A 12 1.24 -14.21 -67.45
N LEU A 13 0.18 -13.60 -68.00
CA LEU A 13 -0.63 -12.62 -67.27
C LEU A 13 -1.36 -13.25 -66.07
N ASP A 14 -1.87 -14.47 -66.22
CA ASP A 14 -2.52 -15.17 -65.12
C ASP A 14 -1.50 -15.60 -64.04
N ALA A 15 -0.31 -16.06 -64.44
CA ALA A 15 0.80 -16.31 -63.51
C ALA A 15 1.25 -15.04 -62.77
N GLU A 16 1.29 -13.88 -63.44
CA GLU A 16 1.61 -12.60 -62.81
C GLU A 16 0.57 -12.22 -61.76
N ARG A 17 -0.72 -12.38 -62.07
CA ARG A 17 -1.82 -12.14 -61.11
C ARG A 17 -1.73 -13.07 -59.90
N GLU A 18 -1.41 -14.34 -60.11
CA GLU A 18 -1.23 -15.30 -59.01
C GLU A 18 -0.03 -14.93 -58.13
N ALA A 19 1.11 -14.58 -58.73
CA ALA A 19 2.29 -14.12 -58.01
C ALA A 19 1.98 -12.86 -57.17
N GLN A 20 1.27 -11.89 -57.75
CA GLN A 20 0.83 -10.69 -57.03
C GLN A 20 -0.08 -11.02 -55.84
N LYS A 21 -1.04 -11.94 -56.01
CA LYS A 21 -1.91 -12.42 -54.91
C LYS A 21 -1.11 -13.08 -53.79
N ILE A 22 -0.10 -13.90 -54.13
CA ILE A 22 0.76 -14.56 -53.14
C ILE A 22 1.53 -13.51 -52.32
N VAL A 23 2.13 -12.53 -53.00
CA VAL A 23 2.87 -11.44 -52.32
C VAL A 23 1.95 -10.61 -51.44
N GLN A 24 0.74 -10.28 -51.91
CA GLN A 24 -0.23 -9.51 -51.12
C GLN A 24 -0.66 -10.28 -49.86
N ARG A 25 -1.00 -11.56 -49.98
CA ARG A 25 -1.32 -12.41 -48.82
C ARG A 25 -0.16 -12.48 -47.82
N ALA A 26 1.08 -12.59 -48.30
CA ALA A 26 2.24 -12.60 -47.42
C ALA A 26 2.41 -11.28 -46.65
N ARG A 27 2.18 -10.13 -47.31
CA ARG A 27 2.22 -8.80 -46.65
C ARG A 27 1.11 -8.63 -45.61
N GLU A 28 -0.11 -9.07 -45.94
CA GLU A 28 -1.24 -9.06 -45.01
C GLU A 28 -0.98 -9.97 -43.82
N TYR A 29 -0.50 -11.19 -44.05
CA TYR A 29 -0.12 -12.14 -42.99
C TYR A 29 0.94 -11.56 -42.05
N ARG A 30 2.00 -10.96 -42.60
CA ARG A 30 3.04 -10.29 -41.79
C ARG A 30 2.45 -9.19 -40.93
N THR A 31 1.60 -8.35 -41.52
CA THR A 31 0.97 -7.23 -40.80
C THR A 31 0.04 -7.72 -39.69
N LYS A 32 -0.73 -8.78 -39.97
CA LYS A 32 -1.61 -9.43 -39.00
C LYS A 32 -0.80 -10.00 -37.82
N ARG A 33 0.26 -10.75 -38.09
CA ARG A 33 1.15 -11.29 -37.04
C ARG A 33 1.78 -10.22 -36.15
N VAL A 34 2.20 -9.09 -36.74
CA VAL A 34 2.76 -7.98 -35.95
C VAL A 34 1.70 -7.35 -35.04
N LYS A 35 0.46 -7.24 -35.51
CA LYS A 35 -0.66 -6.74 -34.67
C LYS A 35 -0.99 -7.74 -33.56
N GLU A 36 -1.14 -9.02 -33.90
CA GLU A 36 -1.42 -10.09 -32.93
C GLU A 36 -0.34 -10.13 -31.83
N ALA A 37 0.94 -10.10 -32.18
CA ALA A 37 2.02 -10.08 -31.20
C ALA A 37 1.98 -8.85 -30.27
N ARG A 38 1.59 -7.67 -30.80
CA ARG A 38 1.42 -6.46 -29.98
C ARG A 38 0.23 -6.58 -29.04
N ASP A 39 -0.88 -7.14 -29.50
CA ASP A 39 -2.09 -7.29 -28.70
C ASP A 39 -1.92 -8.38 -27.64
N GLU A 40 -1.22 -9.47 -27.95
CA GLU A 40 -0.82 -10.50 -26.98
C GLU A 40 0.10 -9.93 -25.90
N ALA A 41 1.14 -9.20 -26.28
CA ALA A 41 2.03 -8.55 -25.31
C ALA A 41 1.28 -7.57 -24.39
N LYS A 42 0.34 -6.79 -24.93
CA LYS A 42 -0.51 -5.91 -24.12
C LYS A 42 -1.37 -6.68 -23.13
N LYS A 43 -2.01 -7.78 -23.57
CA LYS A 43 -2.81 -8.64 -22.68
C LYS A 43 -1.96 -9.24 -21.57
N GLU A 44 -0.75 -9.67 -21.87
CA GLU A 44 0.17 -10.22 -20.88
C GLU A 44 0.61 -9.17 -19.86
N ILE A 45 0.93 -7.94 -20.32
CA ILE A 45 1.24 -6.81 -19.43
C ILE A 45 0.06 -6.46 -18.53
N GLU A 46 -1.16 -6.43 -19.07
CA GLU A 46 -2.37 -6.16 -18.28
C GLU A 46 -2.64 -7.26 -17.25
N ALA A 47 -2.46 -8.54 -17.63
CA ALA A 47 -2.59 -9.66 -16.71
C ALA A 47 -1.54 -9.58 -15.58
N TYR A 48 -0.29 -9.26 -15.93
CA TYR A 48 0.77 -9.08 -14.96
C TYR A 48 0.49 -7.91 -14.01
N ARG A 49 0.05 -6.75 -14.53
CA ARG A 49 -0.39 -5.62 -13.69
C ARG A 49 -1.50 -6.03 -12.74
N LYS A 50 -2.55 -6.68 -13.22
CA LYS A 50 -3.65 -7.15 -12.37
C LYS A 50 -3.15 -8.08 -11.26
N SER A 51 -2.29 -9.05 -11.59
CA SER A 51 -1.73 -9.94 -10.57
C SER A 51 -0.92 -9.20 -9.50
N LYS A 52 -0.15 -8.18 -9.90
CA LYS A 52 0.66 -7.38 -8.99
C LYS A 52 -0.19 -6.42 -8.15
N ASP A 53 -1.24 -5.85 -8.72
CA ASP A 53 -2.20 -5.02 -7.99
C ASP A 53 -2.98 -5.87 -6.97
N GLU A 54 -3.34 -7.10 -7.32
CA GLU A 54 -3.97 -8.04 -6.38
C GLU A 54 -3.03 -8.46 -5.25
N GLU A 55 -1.77 -8.76 -5.57
CA GLU A 55 -0.73 -9.06 -4.58
C GLU A 55 -0.51 -7.86 -3.65
N PHE A 56 -0.43 -6.65 -4.21
CA PHE A 56 -0.29 -5.41 -3.45
C PHE A 56 -1.49 -5.18 -2.54
N LYS A 57 -2.72 -5.33 -3.03
CA LYS A 57 -3.92 -5.19 -2.20
C LYS A 57 -4.01 -6.23 -1.09
N LYS A 58 -3.59 -7.48 -1.34
CA LYS A 58 -3.51 -8.50 -0.30
C LYS A 58 -2.48 -8.13 0.76
N PHE A 59 -1.29 -7.72 0.31
CA PHE A 59 -0.23 -7.25 1.20
C PHE A 59 -0.69 -6.06 2.03
N GLU A 60 -1.35 -5.08 1.41
CA GLU A 60 -1.93 -3.91 2.07
C GLU A 60 -2.99 -4.34 3.08
N ALA A 61 -3.94 -5.23 2.74
CA ALA A 61 -4.95 -5.70 3.68
C ALA A 61 -4.34 -6.46 4.87
N GLU A 62 -3.34 -7.30 4.62
CA GLU A 62 -2.63 -8.06 5.66
C GLU A 62 -1.82 -7.13 6.58
N HIS A 63 -1.12 -6.14 6.03
CA HIS A 63 -0.21 -5.27 6.78
C HIS A 63 -0.89 -4.02 7.36
N THR A 64 -2.02 -3.58 6.80
CA THR A 64 -2.85 -2.51 7.39
C THR A 64 -3.46 -2.94 8.72
N SER A 65 -3.57 -4.25 8.97
CA SER A 65 -3.97 -4.80 10.27
C SER A 65 -2.90 -4.66 11.36
N GLY A 66 -1.66 -4.30 11.01
CA GLY A 66 -0.54 -4.19 11.95
C GLY A 66 -0.81 -3.18 13.07
N ASN A 67 -1.43 -2.05 12.76
CA ASN A 67 -1.76 -1.04 13.77
C ASN A 67 -2.86 -1.49 14.72
N LYS A 68 -3.85 -2.26 14.25
CA LYS A 68 -4.95 -2.72 15.12
C LYS A 68 -4.46 -3.69 16.19
N LYS A 69 -3.59 -4.63 15.84
CA LYS A 69 -3.00 -5.55 16.84
C LYS A 69 -2.12 -4.79 17.83
N ALA A 70 -1.28 -3.88 17.34
CA ALA A 70 -0.44 -3.05 18.20
C ALA A 70 -1.27 -2.14 19.13
N GLU A 71 -2.37 -1.56 18.64
CA GLU A 71 -3.31 -0.78 19.45
C GLU A 71 -4.05 -1.64 20.47
N GLU A 72 -4.54 -2.82 20.10
CA GLU A 72 -5.20 -3.74 21.03
C GLU A 72 -4.26 -4.21 22.15
N ASP A 73 -3.02 -4.55 21.82
CA ASP A 73 -2.03 -4.98 22.81
C ASP A 73 -1.62 -3.80 23.72
N ALA A 74 -1.38 -2.61 23.15
CA ALA A 74 -1.10 -1.41 23.93
C ALA A 74 -2.28 -1.02 24.84
N ASN A 75 -3.52 -1.18 24.39
CA ASN A 75 -4.71 -0.91 25.20
C ASN A 75 -4.84 -1.89 26.37
N LYS A 76 -4.56 -3.19 26.17
CA LYS A 76 -4.55 -4.19 27.26
C LYS A 76 -3.49 -3.87 28.31
N ASP A 77 -2.30 -3.50 27.86
CA ASP A 77 -1.21 -3.11 28.77
C ASP A 77 -1.57 -1.84 29.53
N ALA A 78 -2.14 -0.84 28.86
CA ALA A 78 -2.60 0.39 29.48
C ALA A 78 -3.71 0.13 30.53
N GLU A 79 -4.69 -0.72 30.22
CA GLU A 79 -5.73 -1.10 31.18
C GLU A 79 -5.16 -1.79 32.43
N THR A 80 -4.16 -2.65 32.23
CA THR A 80 -3.47 -3.33 33.33
C THR A 80 -2.73 -2.33 34.21
N LYS A 81 -1.98 -1.40 33.61
CA LYS A 81 -1.31 -0.32 34.34
C LYS A 81 -2.28 0.62 35.05
N ILE A 82 -3.43 0.93 34.45
CA ILE A 82 -4.46 1.76 35.09
C ILE A 82 -5.03 1.05 36.33
N LYS A 83 -5.23 -0.28 36.27
CA LYS A 83 -5.68 -1.06 37.44
C LYS A 83 -4.63 -1.03 38.55
N GLU A 84 -3.36 -1.26 38.22
CA GLU A 84 -2.25 -1.17 39.17
C GLU A 84 -2.16 0.21 39.83
N ILE A 85 -2.26 1.29 39.04
CA ILE A 85 -2.24 2.67 39.56
C ILE A 85 -3.44 2.93 40.48
N LYS A 86 -4.63 2.43 40.15
CA LYS A 86 -5.82 2.58 41.00
C LYS A 86 -5.68 1.84 42.32
N GLU A 87 -5.11 0.63 42.31
CA GLU A 87 -4.85 -0.15 43.51
C GLU A 87 -3.77 0.52 44.39
N ALA A 88 -2.65 0.92 43.78
CA ALA A 88 -1.60 1.67 44.47
C ALA A 88 -2.15 2.98 45.07
N GLY A 89 -2.96 3.71 44.31
CA GLY A 89 -3.64 4.94 44.77
C GLY A 89 -4.54 4.69 45.98
N LYS A 90 -5.37 3.64 45.97
CA LYS A 90 -6.21 3.26 47.11
C LYS A 90 -5.38 2.93 48.35
N THR A 91 -4.29 2.17 48.20
CA THR A 91 -3.43 1.81 49.35
C THR A 91 -2.66 3.00 49.91
N GLY A 92 -2.29 3.98 49.08
CA GLY A 92 -1.58 5.19 49.49
C GLY A 92 -2.50 6.29 50.02
N GLN A 93 -3.80 6.24 49.70
CA GLN A 93 -4.76 7.31 49.98
C GLN A 93 -4.84 7.65 51.47
N ASP A 94 -4.97 6.65 52.33
CA ASP A 94 -5.12 6.88 53.77
C ASP A 94 -3.89 7.56 54.38
N LYS A 95 -2.68 7.14 53.98
CA LYS A 95 -1.42 7.76 54.44
C LYS A 95 -1.27 9.20 53.95
N VAL A 96 -1.65 9.46 52.70
CA VAL A 96 -1.59 10.82 52.12
C VAL A 96 -2.58 11.75 52.81
N VAL A 97 -3.79 11.27 53.08
CA VAL A 97 -4.81 12.02 53.83
C VAL A 97 -4.33 12.32 55.25
N GLU A 98 -3.77 11.34 55.95
CA GLU A 98 -3.22 11.54 57.29
C GLU A 98 -2.08 12.57 57.31
N ASN A 99 -1.15 12.49 56.35
CA ASN A 99 -0.04 13.43 56.24
C ASN A 99 -0.51 14.86 55.90
N LEU A 100 -1.49 15.01 55.00
CA LEU A 100 -2.08 16.30 54.68
C LEU A 100 -2.80 16.91 55.89
N LEU A 101 -3.57 16.12 56.63
CA LEU A 101 -4.25 16.59 57.84
C LEU A 101 -3.22 17.01 58.90
N LYS A 102 -2.17 16.21 59.13
CA LYS A 102 -1.06 16.60 60.04
C LYS A 102 -0.44 17.93 59.63
N ALA A 103 -0.05 18.09 58.36
CA ALA A 103 0.55 19.33 57.87
C ALA A 103 -0.37 20.56 58.00
N VAL A 104 -1.69 20.39 57.87
CA VAL A 104 -2.67 21.48 58.04
C VAL A 104 -2.88 21.84 59.51
N PHE A 105 -2.90 20.85 60.41
CA PHE A 105 -3.12 21.08 61.84
C PHE A 105 -1.84 21.45 62.60
N GLU A 106 -0.67 21.11 62.08
CA GLU A 106 0.63 21.40 62.69
C GLU A 106 1.12 22.80 62.29
N ILE A 107 0.49 23.81 62.88
CA ILE A 107 0.88 25.21 62.68
C ILE A 107 2.17 25.47 63.46
N THR A 108 3.28 25.64 62.75
CA THR A 108 4.56 26.10 63.31
C THR A 108 4.72 27.61 63.01
N PRO A 109 4.29 28.49 63.92
CA PRO A 109 4.45 29.93 63.73
C PRO A 109 5.94 30.29 63.77
N VAL A 110 6.48 30.66 62.61
CA VAL A 110 7.84 31.19 62.51
C VAL A 110 7.78 32.71 62.62
N VAL A 111 8.56 33.27 63.55
CA VAL A 111 8.70 34.73 63.66
C VAL A 111 9.47 35.20 62.42
N PRO A 112 8.92 36.14 61.62
CA PRO A 112 9.62 36.67 60.45
C PRO A 112 10.98 37.25 60.86
N GLU A 113 12.04 36.91 60.12
CA GLU A 113 13.37 37.46 60.39
C GLU A 113 13.32 38.99 60.28
N ARG A 114 13.72 39.65 61.37
CA ARG A 114 13.77 41.10 61.45
C ARG A 114 14.95 41.57 60.63
N ILE A 115 14.69 42.19 59.48
CA ILE A 115 15.71 42.93 58.72
C ILE A 115 16.14 44.09 59.63
N GLU A 116 17.32 43.96 60.26
CA GLU A 116 17.89 45.04 61.06
C GLU A 116 18.15 46.24 60.14
N LYS A 117 17.63 47.41 60.52
CA LYS A 117 17.88 48.66 59.80
C LYS A 117 19.39 48.98 59.89
N PRO A 118 20.05 49.32 58.77
CA PRO A 118 21.46 49.67 58.80
C PRO A 118 21.66 50.95 59.65
N LYS A 119 22.73 50.93 60.46
CA LYS A 119 23.19 52.04 61.30
C LYS A 119 23.57 53.26 60.49
#